data_AF-A0A165HDS3-F1
#
_entry.id   AF-A0A165HDS3-F1
#
_cell.length_a   1.000
_cell.length_b   1.000
_cell.length_c   1.000
_cell.angle_alpha   90.00
_cell.angle_beta   90.00
_cell.angle_gamma   90.00
#
_symmetry.space_group_name_H-M   'P 1'
#
loop_
_entity.id
_entity.type
_entity.pdbx_description
1 polymer ?
#
loop_
_entity_poly.entity_id
_entity_poly.type
_entity_poly.pdbx_seq_one_letter_code
_entity_poly.pdbx_strand_id
1 'polypeptide(L)'
;MNAVRPLASYASLTIAHKKALEKGGFGDDPSSVLLWSPQEVAKRLRLTPQQVLDLTDSLAKDLTPKIRKLDETEDGRWFTTGDARIDAMMGGGVCTGQIYDVCGEAASGKTQLALQLALFVQLPAPHGLSGSTAYITTTTRLPTDRLTQIKSAHPSLSILDDKLALDHLHTSTCKTPEMLIHTLTYPLRRLAQSIASSLHPIRLLIIDSLAWLFRTESDKGLSSSLFERSKFLSHIASLLRGLARDFGLAVVVLNHVSTIFDNDRPPQPAPASQTSSSSSQSGSQQLDQGISYRDQSRWFGSSGPGTRYEAALGLVWANEVNARLMLSRTHFRHYFETEEGRPAKRRRTNGGDPADRAEDYARVRRLDLIFHPDAPPANLDFIVTAAGIKSISDAELATRRKPTRPTMQPHPSSDPTVPLEDMSGITAEELARYAEAMDYRAEDDNEDDLRALDDEKGPDPDVTGVDEQALSALDEREEG
;
A
#
# COMPACT_ATOMS: atom_id res chain seq x y z
N MET A 1 -6.43 21.85 -9.15
CA MET A 1 -6.77 22.81 -10.20
C MET A 1 -7.92 22.24 -11.00
N ASN A 2 -9.10 22.86 -10.95
CA ASN A 2 -10.23 22.50 -11.79
C ASN A 2 -9.75 22.34 -13.25
N ALA A 3 -10.31 21.38 -14.00
CA ALA A 3 -10.01 21.22 -15.43
C ALA A 3 -9.97 22.61 -16.11
N VAL A 4 -8.83 22.92 -16.73
CA VAL A 4 -8.56 24.23 -17.30
C VAL A 4 -9.68 24.58 -18.27
N ARG A 5 -10.50 25.56 -17.88
CA ARG A 5 -11.62 26.01 -18.70
C ARG A 5 -11.09 27.01 -19.72
N PRO A 6 -11.44 26.88 -21.01
CA PRO A 6 -10.99 27.82 -22.03
C PRO A 6 -11.49 29.22 -21.67
N LEU A 7 -10.68 30.26 -21.96
CA LEU A 7 -10.99 31.66 -21.66
C LEU A 7 -12.37 32.12 -22.16
N ALA A 8 -12.86 31.54 -23.26
CA ALA A 8 -14.19 31.79 -23.80
C ALA A 8 -15.33 31.45 -22.83
N SER A 9 -15.15 30.43 -21.98
CA SER A 9 -16.18 29.90 -21.08
C SER A 9 -16.48 30.77 -19.85
N TYR A 10 -15.65 31.77 -19.57
CA TYR A 10 -15.84 32.70 -18.45
C TYR A 10 -16.82 33.81 -18.87
N ALA A 11 -18.05 33.73 -18.38
CA ALA A 11 -19.14 34.64 -18.74
C ALA A 11 -19.07 35.98 -18.00
N SER A 12 -18.51 36.00 -16.78
CA SER A 12 -18.37 37.22 -15.97
C SER A 12 -17.18 38.09 -16.40
N LEU A 13 -16.25 37.54 -17.20
CA LEU A 13 -15.12 38.31 -17.74
C LEU A 13 -15.52 39.24 -18.89
N THR A 14 -15.16 40.51 -18.78
CA THR A 14 -15.29 41.49 -19.86
C THR A 14 -14.32 41.19 -21.02
N ILE A 15 -14.59 41.73 -22.21
CA ILE A 15 -13.68 41.61 -23.37
C ILE A 15 -12.28 42.18 -23.04
N ALA A 16 -12.23 43.27 -22.26
CA ALA A 16 -10.98 43.87 -21.81
C ALA A 16 -10.20 42.92 -20.88
N HIS A 17 -10.89 42.25 -19.95
CA HIS A 17 -10.28 41.25 -19.07
C HIS A 17 -9.71 40.08 -19.88
N LYS A 18 -10.48 39.52 -20.82
CA LYS A 18 -10.04 38.40 -21.67
C LYS A 18 -8.79 38.77 -22.48
N LYS A 19 -8.78 39.95 -23.11
CA LYS A 19 -7.63 40.44 -23.87
C LYS A 19 -6.38 40.69 -23.01
N ALA A 20 -6.57 41.19 -21.78
CA ALA A 20 -5.48 41.38 -20.84
C ALA A 20 -4.86 40.03 -20.43
N LEU A 21 -5.69 39.03 -20.14
CA LEU A 21 -5.27 37.68 -19.76
C LEU A 21 -4.50 36.98 -20.88
N GLU A 22 -5.00 37.01 -22.12
CA GLU A 22 -4.28 36.49 -23.30
C GLU A 22 -2.90 37.16 -23.44
N LYS A 23 -2.85 38.49 -23.41
CA LYS A 23 -1.58 39.23 -23.55
C LYS A 23 -0.62 38.99 -22.38
N GLY A 24 -1.15 38.68 -21.20
CA GLY A 24 -0.41 38.38 -19.98
C GLY A 24 0.15 36.96 -19.89
N GLY A 25 -0.17 36.10 -20.86
CA GLY A 25 0.22 34.69 -20.86
C GLY A 25 -0.68 33.80 -19.98
N PHE A 26 -1.91 34.24 -19.71
CA PHE A 26 -2.93 33.51 -18.94
C PHE A 26 -4.13 33.11 -19.80
N GLY A 27 -3.97 33.08 -21.13
CA GLY A 27 -5.05 32.72 -22.06
C GLY A 27 -5.44 31.25 -21.94
N ASP A 28 -4.44 30.37 -21.77
CA ASP A 28 -4.65 28.93 -21.66
C ASP A 28 -5.27 28.56 -20.32
N ASP A 29 -4.77 29.11 -19.22
CA ASP A 29 -5.31 28.93 -17.87
C ASP A 29 -5.59 30.29 -17.18
N PRO A 30 -6.79 30.85 -17.35
CA PRO A 30 -7.17 32.10 -16.70
C PRO A 30 -7.21 31.99 -15.17
N SER A 31 -7.42 30.79 -14.63
CA SER A 31 -7.55 30.56 -13.20
C SER A 31 -6.22 30.68 -12.46
N SER A 32 -5.09 30.49 -13.15
CA SER A 32 -3.76 30.61 -12.55
C SER A 32 -3.45 32.02 -12.06
N VAL A 33 -4.16 33.05 -12.57
CA VAL A 33 -4.02 34.43 -12.08
C VAL A 33 -4.32 34.53 -10.58
N LEU A 34 -5.22 33.70 -10.06
CA LEU A 34 -5.57 33.68 -8.64
C LEU A 34 -4.44 33.16 -7.73
N LEU A 35 -3.39 32.56 -8.30
CA LEU A 35 -2.24 32.04 -7.56
C LEU A 35 -1.13 33.09 -7.37
N TRP A 36 -1.26 34.24 -8.03
CA TRP A 36 -0.26 35.30 -8.03
C TRP A 36 -0.68 36.43 -7.10
N SER A 37 0.30 37.20 -6.60
CA SER A 37 -0.03 38.38 -5.81
C SER A 37 -0.68 39.47 -6.68
N PRO A 38 -1.63 40.27 -6.15
CA PRO A 38 -2.27 41.34 -6.91
C PRO A 38 -1.28 42.32 -7.55
N GLN A 39 -0.14 42.57 -6.90
CA GLN A 39 0.92 43.44 -7.42
C GLN A 39 1.62 42.85 -8.65
N GLU A 40 1.91 41.56 -8.65
CA GLU A 40 2.54 40.89 -9.79
C GLU A 40 1.58 40.79 -10.97
N VAL A 41 0.29 40.51 -10.70
CA VAL A 41 -0.77 40.50 -11.70
C VAL A 41 -0.92 41.89 -12.32
N ALA A 42 -0.96 42.95 -11.52
CA ALA A 42 -1.04 44.33 -12.00
C ALA A 42 0.11 44.66 -12.95
N LYS A 43 1.35 44.31 -12.56
CA LYS A 43 2.55 44.55 -13.37
C LYS A 43 2.55 43.74 -14.66
N ARG A 44 2.15 42.47 -14.60
CA ARG A 44 2.18 41.54 -15.74
C ARG A 44 1.08 41.84 -16.75
N LEU A 45 -0.13 42.12 -16.27
CA LEU A 45 -1.29 42.47 -17.10
C LEU A 45 -1.32 43.95 -17.51
N ARG A 46 -0.45 44.78 -16.92
CA ARG A 46 -0.42 46.24 -17.07
C ARG A 46 -1.77 46.88 -16.72
N LEU A 47 -2.35 46.42 -15.61
CA LEU A 47 -3.63 46.88 -15.07
C LEU A 47 -3.41 47.71 -13.80
N THR A 48 -4.35 48.60 -13.48
CA THR A 48 -4.35 49.28 -12.18
C THR A 48 -4.75 48.31 -11.06
N PRO A 49 -4.41 48.57 -9.79
CA PRO A 49 -4.83 47.72 -8.67
C PRO A 49 -6.34 47.47 -8.62
N GLN A 50 -7.15 48.49 -8.93
CA GLN A 50 -8.60 48.35 -8.98
C GLN A 50 -9.06 47.41 -10.11
N GLN A 51 -8.47 47.55 -11.30
CA GLN A 51 -8.79 46.66 -12.43
C GLN A 51 -8.38 45.21 -12.16
N VAL A 52 -7.31 44.99 -11.40
CA VAL A 52 -6.93 43.65 -10.95
C VAL A 52 -7.98 43.08 -10.02
N LEU A 53 -8.47 43.86 -9.04
CA LEU A 53 -9.53 43.44 -8.12
C LEU A 53 -10.81 43.06 -8.89
N ASP A 54 -11.27 43.92 -9.79
CA ASP A 54 -12.47 43.67 -10.61
C ASP A 54 -12.32 42.41 -11.49
N LEU A 55 -11.12 42.18 -12.01
CA LEU A 55 -10.78 40.99 -12.79
C LEU A 55 -10.77 39.73 -11.92
N THR A 56 -10.16 39.78 -10.73
CA THR A 56 -10.16 38.65 -9.78
C THR A 56 -11.55 38.33 -9.27
N ASP A 57 -12.39 39.32 -8.97
CA ASP A 57 -13.78 39.10 -8.55
C ASP A 57 -14.61 38.47 -9.67
N SER A 58 -14.44 38.94 -10.90
CA SER A 58 -15.11 38.37 -12.08
C SER A 58 -14.69 36.91 -12.32
N LEU A 59 -13.38 36.61 -12.21
CA LEU A 59 -12.85 35.24 -12.28
C LEU A 59 -13.40 34.38 -11.15
N ALA A 60 -13.35 34.88 -9.91
CA ALA A 60 -13.84 34.18 -8.74
C ALA A 60 -15.32 33.85 -8.89
N LYS A 61 -16.15 34.76 -9.41
CA LYS A 61 -17.58 34.52 -9.64
C LYS A 61 -17.87 33.34 -10.57
N ASP A 62 -17.08 33.18 -11.64
CA ASP A 62 -17.22 32.08 -12.59
C ASP A 62 -16.61 30.75 -12.09
N LEU A 63 -15.62 30.84 -11.20
CA LEU A 63 -14.89 29.70 -10.63
C LEU A 63 -15.47 29.18 -9.32
N THR A 64 -16.21 30.03 -8.59
CA THR A 64 -16.74 29.69 -7.26
C THR A 64 -17.69 28.50 -7.39
N PRO A 65 -17.39 27.37 -6.74
CA PRO A 65 -18.33 26.26 -6.70
C PRO A 65 -19.61 26.71 -5.98
N LYS A 66 -20.76 26.37 -6.56
CA LYS A 66 -22.04 26.61 -5.89
C LYS A 66 -22.08 25.80 -4.60
N ILE A 67 -22.37 26.45 -3.47
CA ILE A 67 -22.69 25.76 -2.22
C ILE A 67 -23.96 24.95 -2.48
N ARG A 68 -23.88 23.64 -2.25
CA ARG A 68 -25.00 22.70 -2.39
C ARG A 68 -25.23 22.03 -1.05
N LYS A 69 -26.42 21.50 -0.85
CA LYS A 69 -26.65 20.61 0.28
C LYS A 69 -25.97 19.27 0.05
N LEU A 70 -25.69 18.54 1.13
CA LEU A 70 -25.00 17.24 1.06
C LEU A 70 -25.85 16.17 0.36
N ASP A 71 -27.17 16.23 0.48
CA ASP A 71 -28.11 15.34 -0.23
C ASP A 71 -28.19 15.62 -1.75
N GLU A 72 -27.65 16.76 -2.20
CA GLU A 72 -27.58 17.17 -3.61
C GLU A 72 -26.22 16.86 -4.26
N THR A 73 -25.26 16.33 -3.49
CA THR A 73 -23.99 15.83 -4.06
C THR A 73 -24.19 14.42 -4.60
N GLU A 74 -23.67 14.13 -5.80
CA GLU A 74 -23.54 12.74 -6.24
C GLU A 74 -22.64 12.03 -5.22
N ASP A 75 -23.21 11.13 -4.42
CA ASP A 75 -22.45 10.29 -3.50
C ASP A 75 -21.27 9.66 -4.23
N GLY A 76 -20.11 9.62 -3.57
CA GLY A 76 -18.88 9.06 -4.12
C GLY A 76 -19.15 7.69 -4.72
N ARG A 77 -18.88 7.54 -6.03
CA ARG A 77 -19.10 6.26 -6.71
C ARG A 77 -18.09 5.27 -6.16
N TRP A 78 -18.58 4.18 -5.59
CA TRP A 78 -17.77 3.12 -5.03
C TRP A 78 -17.91 1.83 -5.84
N PHE A 79 -16.96 0.93 -5.69
CA PHE A 79 -17.04 -0.45 -6.17
C PHE A 79 -16.54 -1.42 -5.10
N THR A 80 -17.04 -2.65 -5.15
CA THR A 80 -16.69 -3.70 -4.19
C THR A 80 -15.23 -4.15 -4.36
N THR A 81 -14.60 -4.58 -3.27
CA THR A 81 -13.35 -5.33 -3.32
C THR A 81 -13.52 -6.78 -3.77
N GLY A 82 -14.77 -7.25 -3.92
CA GLY A 82 -15.11 -8.66 -4.11
C GLY A 82 -15.23 -9.45 -2.81
N ASP A 83 -15.13 -8.80 -1.65
CA ASP A 83 -15.29 -9.43 -0.34
C ASP A 83 -16.10 -8.51 0.59
N ALA A 84 -17.28 -8.99 1.00
CA ALA A 84 -18.23 -8.18 1.76
C ALA A 84 -17.70 -7.72 3.13
N ARG A 85 -16.77 -8.45 3.74
CA ARG A 85 -16.22 -8.07 5.07
C ARG A 85 -15.13 -7.02 4.91
N ILE A 86 -14.33 -7.11 3.85
CA ILE A 86 -13.39 -6.04 3.48
C ILE A 86 -14.17 -4.77 3.09
N ASP A 87 -15.23 -4.89 2.29
CA ASP A 87 -16.09 -3.75 1.93
C ASP A 87 -16.70 -3.10 3.18
N ALA A 88 -17.30 -3.89 4.07
CA ALA A 88 -17.89 -3.38 5.30
C ALA A 88 -16.84 -2.69 6.20
N MET A 89 -15.63 -3.27 6.29
CA MET A 89 -14.53 -2.68 7.04
C MET A 89 -14.08 -1.33 6.45
N MET A 90 -14.16 -1.15 5.13
CA MET A 90 -13.83 0.12 4.44
C MET A 90 -15.03 1.09 4.31
N GLY A 91 -16.18 0.78 4.90
CA GLY A 91 -17.37 1.64 4.80
C GLY A 91 -18.13 1.53 3.47
N GLY A 92 -17.97 0.43 2.72
CA GLY A 92 -18.76 0.10 1.53
C GLY A 92 -17.94 -0.41 0.34
N GLY A 93 -16.64 -0.16 0.31
CA GLY A 93 -15.76 -0.56 -0.79
C GLY A 93 -14.75 0.54 -1.14
N VAL A 94 -14.28 0.55 -2.39
CA VAL A 94 -13.30 1.52 -2.88
C VAL A 94 -14.04 2.70 -3.52
N CYS A 95 -13.90 3.88 -2.95
CA CYS A 95 -14.53 5.12 -3.38
C CYS A 95 -13.67 5.90 -4.39
N THR A 96 -14.30 6.40 -5.45
CA THR A 96 -13.64 7.29 -6.41
C THR A 96 -13.32 8.66 -5.79
N GLY A 97 -12.33 9.35 -6.35
CA GLY A 97 -11.86 10.63 -5.81
C GLY A 97 -10.92 10.49 -4.60
N GLN A 98 -10.66 9.26 -4.13
CA GLN A 98 -9.78 8.97 -3.01
C GLN A 98 -8.48 8.26 -3.44
N ILE A 99 -7.44 8.42 -2.63
CA ILE A 99 -6.16 7.72 -2.73
C ILE A 99 -6.02 6.72 -1.59
N TYR A 100 -5.82 5.46 -1.94
CA TYR A 100 -5.64 4.33 -1.03
C TYR A 100 -4.17 3.89 -1.03
N ASP A 101 -3.55 3.83 0.14
CA ASP A 101 -2.21 3.29 0.35
C ASP A 101 -2.30 1.86 0.88
N VAL A 102 -1.86 0.88 0.08
CA VAL A 102 -1.83 -0.53 0.47
C VAL A 102 -0.38 -0.90 0.74
N CYS A 103 0.01 -0.92 2.01
CA CYS A 103 1.37 -1.20 2.43
C CYS A 103 1.49 -2.61 3.06
N GLY A 104 2.70 -3.18 3.06
CA GLY A 104 2.94 -4.51 3.62
C GLY A 104 4.22 -5.16 3.14
N GLU A 105 4.63 -6.23 3.81
CA GLU A 105 5.80 -7.04 3.44
C GLU A 105 5.64 -7.72 2.06
N ALA A 106 6.73 -8.22 1.49
CA ALA A 106 6.64 -9.12 0.34
C ALA A 106 5.73 -10.32 0.64
N ALA A 107 5.02 -10.81 -0.37
CA ALA A 107 4.06 -11.92 -0.26
C ALA A 107 2.86 -11.72 0.70
N SER A 108 2.64 -10.50 1.23
CA SER A 108 1.51 -10.19 2.11
C SER A 108 0.15 -10.09 1.40
N GLY A 109 0.10 -10.14 0.07
CA GLY A 109 -1.15 -10.13 -0.71
C GLY A 109 -1.51 -8.80 -1.38
N LYS A 110 -0.65 -7.78 -1.32
CA LYS A 110 -0.89 -6.45 -1.93
C LYS A 110 -1.27 -6.52 -3.42
N THR A 111 -0.42 -7.16 -4.23
CA THR A 111 -0.67 -7.33 -5.67
C THR A 111 -1.93 -8.16 -5.91
N GLN A 112 -2.27 -9.11 -5.03
CA GLN A 112 -3.52 -9.89 -5.16
C GLN A 112 -4.75 -9.00 -5.00
N LEU A 113 -4.73 -8.09 -4.02
CA LEU A 113 -5.78 -7.09 -3.85
C LEU A 113 -5.87 -6.18 -5.07
N ALA A 114 -4.74 -5.68 -5.56
CA ALA A 114 -4.69 -4.78 -6.72
C ALA A 114 -5.28 -5.42 -7.98
N LEU A 115 -4.89 -6.65 -8.30
CA LEU A 115 -5.42 -7.38 -9.47
C LEU A 115 -6.92 -7.64 -9.35
N GLN A 116 -7.39 -7.97 -8.14
CA GLN A 116 -8.80 -8.15 -7.87
C GLN A 116 -9.57 -6.85 -8.10
N LEU A 117 -9.14 -5.73 -7.52
CA LEU A 117 -9.76 -4.42 -7.75
C LEU A 117 -9.78 -4.02 -9.23
N ALA A 118 -8.72 -4.35 -9.98
CA ALA A 118 -8.62 -4.09 -11.41
C ALA A 118 -9.70 -4.80 -12.25
N LEU A 119 -10.23 -5.93 -11.76
CA LEU A 119 -11.33 -6.66 -12.37
C LEU A 119 -12.69 -6.16 -11.86
N PHE A 120 -12.83 -5.93 -10.55
CA PHE A 120 -14.10 -5.56 -9.94
C PHE A 120 -14.62 -4.18 -10.36
N VAL A 121 -13.73 -3.22 -10.63
CA VAL A 121 -14.14 -1.90 -11.14
C VAL A 121 -14.88 -1.98 -12.50
N GLN A 122 -14.63 -3.05 -13.26
CA GLN A 122 -15.23 -3.27 -14.59
C GLN A 122 -16.66 -3.80 -14.53
N LEU A 123 -17.09 -4.32 -13.38
CA LEU A 123 -18.47 -4.77 -13.20
C LEU A 123 -19.44 -3.60 -13.33
N PRO A 124 -20.70 -3.85 -13.74
CA PRO A 124 -21.72 -2.81 -13.69
C PRO A 124 -22.10 -2.47 -12.23
N ALA A 125 -22.71 -1.30 -12.06
CA ALA A 125 -23.33 -0.94 -10.79
C ALA A 125 -24.37 -2.01 -10.37
N PRO A 126 -24.52 -2.31 -9.07
CA PRO A 126 -23.90 -1.64 -7.93
C PRO A 126 -22.53 -2.20 -7.50
N HIS A 127 -21.99 -3.20 -8.21
CA HIS A 127 -20.77 -3.91 -7.77
C HIS A 127 -19.50 -3.25 -8.33
N GLY A 128 -19.58 -2.67 -9.51
CA GLY A 128 -18.51 -1.91 -10.12
C GLY A 128 -18.99 -0.60 -10.75
N LEU A 129 -18.14 0.00 -11.58
CA LEU A 129 -18.39 1.30 -12.21
C LEU A 129 -18.44 1.23 -13.73
N SER A 130 -18.55 0.03 -14.30
CA SER A 130 -18.35 -0.25 -15.72
C SER A 130 -17.09 0.44 -16.24
N GLY A 131 -16.03 0.50 -15.44
CA GLY A 131 -14.83 1.29 -15.72
C GLY A 131 -13.66 0.45 -16.19
N SER A 132 -12.69 1.09 -16.82
CA SER A 132 -11.37 0.50 -17.12
C SER A 132 -10.36 0.83 -16.02
N THR A 133 -9.26 0.07 -15.99
CA THR A 133 -8.15 0.24 -15.04
C THR A 133 -6.90 0.68 -15.77
N ALA A 134 -6.20 1.69 -15.23
CA ALA A 134 -4.81 1.96 -15.57
C ALA A 134 -3.90 1.35 -14.50
N TYR A 135 -3.00 0.44 -14.89
CA TYR A 135 -2.06 -0.23 -14.01
C TYR A 135 -0.63 0.18 -14.36
N ILE A 136 0.02 0.95 -13.50
CA ILE A 136 1.40 1.39 -13.68
C ILE A 136 2.32 0.52 -12.83
N THR A 137 3.26 -0.19 -13.46
CA THR A 137 4.27 -0.99 -12.76
C THR A 137 5.60 -0.25 -12.64
N THR A 138 6.37 -0.52 -11.59
CA THR A 138 7.70 0.07 -11.38
C THR A 138 8.86 -0.92 -11.53
N THR A 139 8.60 -2.21 -11.28
CA THR A 139 9.63 -3.26 -11.32
C THR A 139 9.29 -4.36 -12.30
N THR A 140 8.18 -5.05 -12.04
CA THR A 140 7.77 -6.27 -12.71
C THR A 140 6.70 -5.97 -13.76
N ARG A 141 6.51 -6.92 -14.67
CA ARG A 141 5.34 -6.87 -15.56
C ARG A 141 4.10 -7.21 -14.75
N LEU A 142 2.97 -6.71 -15.22
CA LEU A 142 1.67 -7.12 -14.70
C LEU A 142 1.54 -8.65 -14.80
N PRO A 143 1.21 -9.37 -13.70
CA PRO A 143 1.03 -10.81 -13.71
C PRO A 143 -0.33 -11.19 -14.35
N THR A 144 -0.39 -11.16 -15.68
CA THR A 144 -1.62 -11.40 -16.45
C THR A 144 -2.20 -12.80 -16.21
N ASP A 145 -1.37 -13.83 -16.08
CA ASP A 145 -1.85 -15.20 -15.80
C ASP A 145 -2.64 -15.27 -14.49
N ARG A 146 -2.16 -14.54 -13.48
CA ARG A 146 -2.82 -14.47 -12.19
C ARG A 146 -4.14 -13.68 -12.29
N LEU A 147 -4.18 -12.62 -13.09
CA LEU A 147 -5.40 -11.85 -13.35
C LEU A 147 -6.46 -12.71 -14.03
N THR A 148 -6.08 -13.47 -15.06
CA THR A 148 -6.97 -14.42 -15.75
C THR A 148 -7.45 -15.52 -14.80
N GLN A 149 -6.59 -16.03 -13.91
CA GLN A 149 -6.97 -17.02 -12.90
C GLN A 149 -8.01 -16.48 -11.90
N ILE A 150 -7.84 -15.26 -11.39
CA ILE A 150 -8.81 -14.63 -10.47
C ILE A 150 -10.16 -14.50 -11.17
N LYS A 151 -10.14 -14.00 -12.40
CA LYS A 151 -11.35 -13.81 -13.19
C LYS A 151 -12.11 -15.10 -13.44
N SER A 152 -11.42 -16.17 -13.87
CA SER A 152 -12.07 -17.44 -14.20
C SER A 152 -12.59 -18.19 -12.96
N ALA A 153 -11.93 -18.02 -11.81
CA ALA A 153 -12.30 -18.70 -10.58
C ALA A 153 -13.34 -17.93 -9.74
N HIS A 154 -13.44 -16.59 -9.85
CA HIS A 154 -14.34 -15.80 -9.03
C HIS A 154 -15.77 -15.77 -9.60
N PRO A 155 -16.81 -16.26 -8.87
CA PRO A 155 -18.17 -16.36 -9.39
C PRO A 155 -18.74 -15.05 -9.93
N SER A 156 -18.55 -13.94 -9.20
CA SER A 156 -19.05 -12.61 -9.61
C SER A 156 -18.39 -12.03 -10.85
N LEU A 157 -17.23 -12.55 -11.27
CA LEU A 157 -16.49 -12.06 -12.45
C LEU A 157 -16.84 -12.84 -13.72
N SER A 158 -17.61 -13.92 -13.61
CA SER A 158 -18.06 -14.74 -14.76
C SER A 158 -18.88 -13.98 -15.81
N ILE A 159 -19.45 -12.83 -15.43
CA ILE A 159 -20.18 -11.95 -16.35
C ILE A 159 -19.25 -11.19 -17.33
N LEU A 160 -17.95 -11.08 -17.02
CA LEU A 160 -16.98 -10.40 -17.86
C LEU A 160 -16.41 -11.38 -18.90
N ASP A 161 -16.49 -11.03 -20.19
CA ASP A 161 -15.86 -11.81 -21.26
C ASP A 161 -14.32 -11.79 -21.13
N ASP A 162 -13.68 -12.96 -21.24
CA ASP A 162 -12.31 -13.18 -21.79
C ASP A 162 -11.57 -11.90 -22.18
N LYS A 163 -11.86 -11.53 -23.42
CA LYS A 163 -11.11 -10.54 -24.18
C LYS A 163 -11.39 -9.14 -23.65
N LEU A 164 -12.65 -8.86 -23.34
CA LEU A 164 -13.09 -7.54 -22.88
C LEU A 164 -12.46 -7.15 -21.54
N ALA A 165 -12.24 -8.10 -20.64
CA ALA A 165 -11.65 -7.79 -19.33
C ALA A 165 -10.19 -7.33 -19.41
N LEU A 166 -9.44 -7.86 -20.38
CA LEU A 166 -8.05 -7.45 -20.65
C LEU A 166 -7.99 -6.18 -21.50
N ASP A 167 -8.94 -6.00 -22.44
CA ASP A 167 -9.03 -4.79 -23.27
C ASP A 167 -9.29 -3.52 -22.44
N HIS A 168 -9.98 -3.65 -21.30
CA HIS A 168 -10.21 -2.58 -20.34
C HIS A 168 -9.11 -2.42 -19.29
N LEU A 169 -7.94 -3.04 -19.51
CA LEU A 169 -6.78 -2.92 -18.65
C LEU A 169 -5.61 -2.27 -19.39
N HIS A 170 -5.33 -1.01 -19.07
CA HIS A 170 -4.25 -0.24 -19.68
C HIS A 170 -3.01 -0.31 -18.79
N THR A 171 -1.86 -0.73 -19.33
CA THR A 171 -0.62 -0.87 -18.54
C THR A 171 0.50 0.03 -19.05
N SER A 172 1.36 0.49 -18.13
CA SER A 172 2.61 1.19 -18.44
C SER A 172 3.66 0.85 -17.39
N THR A 173 4.95 0.90 -17.75
CA THR A 173 6.05 0.68 -16.80
C THR A 173 6.87 1.95 -16.61
N CYS A 174 7.01 2.39 -15.37
CA CYS A 174 7.74 3.60 -14.98
C CYS A 174 8.85 3.23 -13.99
N LYS A 175 10.11 3.31 -14.41
CA LYS A 175 11.26 2.87 -13.59
C LYS A 175 11.86 3.98 -12.73
N THR A 176 11.51 5.24 -12.96
CA THR A 176 11.99 6.39 -12.19
C THR A 176 10.83 7.33 -11.79
N PRO A 177 11.01 8.15 -10.74
CA PRO A 177 10.01 9.17 -10.35
C PRO A 177 9.64 10.12 -11.50
N GLU A 178 10.60 10.53 -12.34
CA GLU A 178 10.39 11.45 -13.45
C GLU A 178 9.53 10.81 -14.55
N MET A 179 9.79 9.54 -14.87
CA MET A 179 8.97 8.78 -15.81
C MET A 179 7.52 8.67 -15.32
N LEU A 180 7.33 8.44 -14.02
CA LEU A 180 6.00 8.39 -13.42
C LEU A 180 5.31 9.76 -13.52
N ILE A 181 5.98 10.84 -13.13
CA ILE A 181 5.45 12.21 -13.24
C ILE A 181 5.05 12.53 -14.67
N HIS A 182 5.92 12.25 -15.64
CA HIS A 182 5.63 12.45 -17.06
C HIS A 182 4.41 11.62 -17.50
N THR A 183 4.34 10.35 -17.09
CA THR A 183 3.24 9.43 -17.41
C THR A 183 1.90 9.89 -16.84
N LEU A 184 1.88 10.36 -15.59
CA LEU A 184 0.69 10.90 -14.95
C LEU A 184 0.25 12.24 -15.58
N THR A 185 1.21 13.06 -16.00
CA THR A 185 0.96 14.41 -16.53
C THR A 185 0.40 14.37 -17.96
N TYR A 186 0.99 13.58 -18.87
CA TYR A 186 0.62 13.62 -20.28
C TYR A 186 -0.04 12.33 -20.80
N PRO A 187 0.64 11.16 -20.86
CA PRO A 187 0.05 9.95 -21.45
C PRO A 187 -1.24 9.49 -20.77
N LEU A 188 -1.24 9.36 -19.45
CA LEU A 188 -2.40 8.87 -18.70
C LEU A 188 -3.56 9.87 -18.77
N ARG A 189 -3.27 11.17 -18.60
CA ARG A 189 -4.29 12.22 -18.72
C ARG A 189 -4.93 12.23 -20.11
N ARG A 190 -4.12 12.12 -21.17
CA ARG A 190 -4.61 12.07 -22.55
C ARG A 190 -5.48 10.84 -22.79
N LEU A 191 -5.07 9.67 -22.31
CA LEU A 191 -5.87 8.44 -22.40
C LEU A 191 -7.20 8.61 -21.66
N ALA A 192 -7.15 9.04 -20.39
CA ALA A 192 -8.34 9.28 -19.58
C ALA A 192 -9.31 10.26 -20.25
N GLN A 193 -8.80 11.31 -20.89
CA GLN A 193 -9.61 12.25 -21.69
C GLN A 193 -10.21 11.59 -22.93
N SER A 194 -9.44 10.81 -23.69
CA SER A 194 -9.93 10.21 -24.95
C SER A 194 -11.04 9.20 -24.72
N ILE A 195 -11.04 8.49 -23.58
CA ILE A 195 -12.05 7.48 -23.25
C ILE A 195 -13.04 7.93 -22.18
N ALA A 196 -13.02 9.21 -21.77
CA ALA A 196 -13.91 9.75 -20.73
C ALA A 196 -15.41 9.60 -21.07
N SER A 197 -15.77 9.71 -22.36
CA SER A 197 -17.14 9.56 -22.85
C SER A 197 -17.45 8.16 -23.40
N SER A 198 -16.52 7.21 -23.24
CA SER A 198 -16.74 5.83 -23.66
C SER A 198 -17.64 5.08 -22.68
N LEU A 199 -18.06 3.86 -23.04
CA LEU A 199 -18.77 2.95 -22.14
C LEU A 199 -17.91 2.50 -20.95
N HIS A 200 -16.58 2.52 -21.10
CA HIS A 200 -15.62 2.04 -20.10
C HIS A 200 -14.51 3.07 -19.81
N PRO A 201 -14.84 4.23 -19.21
CA PRO A 201 -13.84 5.24 -18.85
C PRO A 201 -12.92 4.71 -17.74
N ILE A 202 -11.72 5.31 -17.59
CA ILE A 202 -10.81 4.91 -16.50
C ILE A 202 -11.44 5.29 -15.16
N ARG A 203 -11.66 4.29 -14.30
CA ARG A 203 -12.22 4.46 -12.96
C ARG A 203 -11.29 3.99 -11.84
N LEU A 204 -10.19 3.34 -12.18
CA LEU A 204 -9.17 2.91 -11.24
C LEU A 204 -7.78 3.16 -11.81
N LEU A 205 -6.90 3.76 -10.99
CA LEU A 205 -5.47 3.86 -11.24
C LEU A 205 -4.73 3.06 -10.16
N ILE A 206 -3.90 2.12 -10.56
CA ILE A 206 -3.02 1.34 -9.67
C ILE A 206 -1.56 1.70 -9.94
N ILE A 207 -0.78 1.90 -8.87
CA ILE A 207 0.69 2.06 -8.96
C ILE A 207 1.35 0.95 -8.13
N ASP A 208 2.06 0.03 -8.79
CA ASP A 208 2.72 -1.14 -8.19
C ASP A 208 4.24 -1.16 -8.48
N SER A 209 5.11 -0.78 -7.55
CA SER A 209 4.87 -0.16 -6.25
C SER A 209 5.62 1.18 -6.16
N LEU A 210 5.01 2.21 -5.57
CA LEU A 210 5.58 3.57 -5.53
C LEU A 210 6.87 3.62 -4.71
N ALA A 211 6.94 2.87 -3.62
CA ALA A 211 8.11 2.83 -2.75
C ALA A 211 9.38 2.35 -3.43
N TRP A 212 9.27 1.53 -4.49
CA TRP A 212 10.44 1.05 -5.21
C TRP A 212 11.22 2.18 -5.88
N LEU A 213 10.53 3.22 -6.35
CA LEU A 213 11.16 4.35 -7.05
C LEU A 213 12.12 5.14 -6.15
N PHE A 214 12.00 5.03 -4.83
CA PHE A 214 12.78 5.80 -3.86
C PHE A 214 13.76 4.94 -3.05
N ARG A 215 13.88 3.63 -3.35
CA ARG A 215 14.66 2.70 -2.54
C ARG A 215 16.17 2.76 -2.82
N THR A 216 16.59 3.18 -4.01
CA THR A 216 17.99 3.17 -4.45
C THR A 216 18.74 4.49 -4.22
N GLU A 217 18.04 5.61 -4.01
CA GLU A 217 18.66 6.93 -3.81
C GLU A 217 18.92 7.28 -2.33
N SER A 218 18.35 6.52 -1.40
CA SER A 218 18.49 6.77 0.05
C SER A 218 19.83 6.33 0.64
N ASP A 219 20.62 5.51 -0.06
CA ASP A 219 21.95 5.06 0.41
C ASP A 219 23.07 6.08 0.20
N LYS A 220 22.77 7.25 -0.38
CA LYS A 220 23.74 8.35 -0.57
C LYS A 220 23.24 9.66 0.03
N GLY A 221 23.50 9.92 1.32
CA GLY A 221 23.56 11.30 1.87
C GLY A 221 22.27 11.97 2.41
N LEU A 222 21.69 11.39 3.46
CA LEU A 222 21.15 11.94 4.73
C LEU A 222 20.30 13.24 4.89
N SER A 223 20.10 14.16 3.94
CA SER A 223 19.04 15.20 4.14
C SER A 223 18.48 15.83 2.87
N SER A 224 19.35 16.19 1.92
CA SER A 224 18.93 16.67 0.59
C SER A 224 18.13 15.62 -0.16
N SER A 225 18.54 14.34 -0.06
CA SER A 225 17.80 13.19 -0.61
C SER A 225 16.40 13.02 0.00
N LEU A 226 16.24 13.26 1.31
CA LEU A 226 14.93 13.17 1.98
C LEU A 226 14.00 14.34 1.62
N PHE A 227 14.56 15.56 1.50
CA PHE A 227 13.80 16.72 1.06
C PHE A 227 13.32 16.56 -0.39
N GLU A 228 14.22 16.17 -1.32
CA GLU A 228 13.85 15.92 -2.71
C GLU A 228 12.84 14.77 -2.82
N ARG A 229 13.03 13.68 -2.07
CA ARG A 229 12.04 12.60 -1.96
C ARG A 229 10.68 13.12 -1.50
N SER A 230 10.64 13.98 -0.48
CA SER A 230 9.39 14.56 0.03
C SER A 230 8.71 15.43 -1.04
N LYS A 231 9.48 16.23 -1.76
CA LYS A 231 9.00 17.05 -2.88
C LYS A 231 8.44 16.19 -4.02
N PHE A 232 9.12 15.11 -4.39
CA PHE A 232 8.62 14.15 -5.38
C PHE A 232 7.32 13.49 -4.92
N LEU A 233 7.24 13.03 -3.67
CA LEU A 233 6.03 12.41 -3.13
C LEU A 233 4.84 13.37 -3.13
N SER A 234 5.02 14.60 -2.66
CA SER A 234 3.96 15.62 -2.67
C SER A 234 3.56 16.04 -4.09
N HIS A 235 4.52 16.11 -5.03
CA HIS A 235 4.21 16.38 -6.44
C HIS A 235 3.37 15.23 -7.04
N ILE A 236 3.81 13.98 -6.89
CA ILE A 236 3.10 12.81 -7.38
C ILE A 236 1.69 12.76 -6.76
N ALA A 237 1.57 12.95 -5.46
CA ALA A 237 0.28 12.98 -4.77
C ALA A 237 -0.65 14.08 -5.33
N SER A 238 -0.12 15.28 -5.60
CA SER A 238 -0.88 16.36 -6.23
C SER A 238 -1.41 15.97 -7.61
N LEU A 239 -0.60 15.30 -8.43
CA LEU A 239 -1.03 14.78 -9.73
C LEU A 239 -2.11 13.71 -9.57
N LEU A 240 -1.94 12.77 -8.64
CA LEU A 240 -2.90 11.70 -8.37
C LEU A 240 -4.26 12.26 -7.91
N ARG A 241 -4.27 13.22 -6.98
CA ARG A 241 -5.49 13.94 -6.57
C ARG A 241 -6.13 14.69 -7.74
N GLY A 242 -5.31 15.29 -8.59
CA GLY A 242 -5.76 15.94 -9.82
C GLY A 242 -6.50 14.96 -10.73
N LEU A 243 -5.92 13.79 -11.00
CA LEU A 243 -6.53 12.75 -11.82
C LEU A 243 -7.80 12.17 -11.18
N ALA A 244 -7.77 11.88 -9.87
CA ALA A 244 -8.90 11.35 -9.12
C ALA A 244 -10.11 12.29 -9.19
N ARG A 245 -9.89 13.60 -9.00
CA ARG A 245 -10.95 14.62 -9.11
C ARG A 245 -11.42 14.80 -10.55
N ASP A 246 -10.50 14.98 -11.49
CA ASP A 246 -10.84 15.41 -12.85
C ASP A 246 -11.54 14.29 -13.65
N PHE A 247 -11.22 13.02 -13.37
CA PHE A 247 -11.80 11.86 -14.06
C PHE A 247 -12.73 11.01 -13.19
N GLY A 248 -12.88 11.36 -11.90
CA GLY A 248 -13.71 10.58 -10.96
C GLY A 248 -13.24 9.13 -10.87
N LEU A 249 -11.93 8.92 -10.67
CA LEU A 249 -11.31 7.61 -10.51
C LEU A 249 -10.82 7.40 -9.07
N ALA A 250 -10.73 6.15 -8.64
CA ALA A 250 -10.03 5.77 -7.41
C ALA A 250 -8.55 5.54 -7.71
N VAL A 251 -7.67 5.87 -6.76
CA VAL A 251 -6.22 5.62 -6.88
C VAL A 251 -5.80 4.62 -5.82
N VAL A 252 -5.13 3.55 -6.20
CA VAL A 252 -4.55 2.56 -5.28
C VAL A 252 -3.04 2.53 -5.49
N VAL A 253 -2.29 2.83 -4.43
CA VAL A 253 -0.83 2.81 -4.44
C VAL A 253 -0.34 1.66 -3.60
N LEU A 254 0.45 0.77 -4.19
CA LEU A 254 1.12 -0.29 -3.45
C LEU A 254 2.43 0.22 -2.88
N ASN A 255 2.65 -0.11 -1.62
CA ASN A 255 3.77 0.37 -0.83
C ASN A 255 4.41 -0.79 -0.05
N HIS A 256 5.69 -0.64 0.30
CA HIS A 256 6.43 -1.58 1.12
C HIS A 256 6.47 -1.11 2.57
N VAL A 257 7.01 -1.97 3.44
CA VAL A 257 7.26 -1.64 4.84
C VAL A 257 8.76 -1.62 5.12
N SER A 258 9.15 -0.79 6.08
CA SER A 258 10.48 -0.75 6.70
C SER A 258 10.42 -1.34 8.11
N THR A 259 11.52 -1.92 8.57
CA THR A 259 11.65 -2.42 9.94
C THR A 259 11.87 -1.29 10.92
N ILE A 260 11.16 -1.31 12.04
CA ILE A 260 11.39 -0.43 13.18
C ILE A 260 12.48 -1.06 14.05
N PHE A 261 13.61 -0.37 14.25
CA PHE A 261 14.71 -0.87 15.07
C PHE A 261 14.49 -0.54 16.56
N ASP A 262 14.89 -1.42 17.48
CA ASP A 262 14.57 -1.32 18.92
C ASP A 262 15.12 -0.06 19.63
N ASN A 263 16.14 0.59 19.08
CA ASN A 263 16.60 1.91 19.55
C ASN A 263 15.50 2.99 19.41
N ASP A 264 14.46 2.74 18.60
CA ASP A 264 13.31 3.61 18.40
C ASP A 264 12.11 3.27 19.29
N ARG A 265 12.19 2.29 20.20
CA ARG A 265 11.11 2.00 21.16
C ARG A 265 11.11 3.06 22.28
N PRO A 266 9.96 3.65 22.68
CA PRO A 266 9.91 4.45 23.89
C PRO A 266 10.32 3.56 25.07
N PRO A 267 11.06 4.09 26.07
CA PRO A 267 11.24 3.36 27.32
C PRO A 267 9.85 2.96 27.81
N GLN A 268 9.67 1.67 28.12
CA GLN A 268 8.46 1.23 28.80
C GLN A 268 8.29 2.09 30.06
N PRO A 269 7.06 2.49 30.45
CA PRO A 269 6.86 3.07 31.76
C PRO A 269 7.46 2.10 32.77
N ALA A 270 8.43 2.57 33.55
CA ALA A 270 9.12 1.76 34.54
C ALA A 270 8.07 1.02 35.39
N PRO A 271 8.30 -0.26 35.75
CA PRO A 271 7.42 -0.94 36.69
C PRO A 271 7.32 -0.07 37.94
N ALA A 272 6.08 0.18 38.39
CA ALA A 272 5.78 1.02 39.55
C ALA A 272 6.74 0.66 40.70
N SER A 273 7.71 1.53 40.94
CA SER A 273 8.75 1.28 41.93
C SER A 273 8.11 1.31 43.31
N GLN A 274 8.39 0.25 44.08
CA GLN A 274 8.19 0.29 45.52
C GLN A 274 8.95 1.48 46.09
N THR A 275 8.28 2.13 47.02
CA THR A 275 8.65 3.34 47.73
C THR A 275 10.03 3.28 48.37
N SER A 276 10.86 4.29 48.12
CA SER A 276 11.73 4.86 49.15
C SER A 276 12.08 6.32 48.83
N SER A 277 12.03 7.11 49.90
CA SER A 277 12.05 8.56 49.96
C SER A 277 13.46 9.15 50.01
N SER A 278 13.71 10.24 49.27
CA SER A 278 14.41 11.43 49.81
C SER A 278 14.57 12.58 48.80
N SER A 279 14.19 13.78 49.27
CA SER A 279 14.76 15.13 49.02
C SER A 279 14.75 15.77 47.62
N SER A 280 13.76 16.65 47.43
CA SER A 280 13.86 18.07 47.01
C SER A 280 14.93 18.50 46.00
N GLN A 281 14.50 18.96 44.81
CA GLN A 281 14.78 20.33 44.34
C GLN A 281 13.96 20.73 43.09
N SER A 282 13.56 22.01 43.11
CA SER A 282 13.18 22.89 42.00
C SER A 282 12.07 22.44 41.05
N GLY A 283 10.92 23.09 41.19
CA GLY A 283 9.91 23.17 40.15
C GLY A 283 10.45 23.92 38.93
N SER A 284 10.59 23.20 37.83
CA SER A 284 10.40 23.74 36.49
C SER A 284 9.05 23.25 36.00
N GLN A 285 8.19 24.19 35.62
CA GLN A 285 6.93 23.91 34.95
C GLN A 285 7.23 22.98 33.76
N GLN A 286 6.62 21.80 33.78
CA GLN A 286 6.62 20.86 32.66
C GLN A 286 5.85 21.52 31.51
N LEU A 287 6.56 22.31 30.71
CA LEU A 287 6.10 22.78 29.42
C LEU A 287 5.83 21.54 28.58
N ASP A 288 4.55 21.41 28.23
CA ASP A 288 3.97 20.64 27.13
C ASP A 288 5.05 20.07 26.17
N GLN A 289 5.56 18.88 26.48
CA GLN A 289 6.44 18.17 25.56
C GLN A 289 5.55 17.71 24.42
N GLY A 290 5.45 18.54 23.38
CA GLY A 290 4.71 18.23 22.17
C GLY A 290 5.05 16.82 21.68
N ILE A 291 4.03 16.12 21.20
CA ILE A 291 4.16 14.73 20.70
C ILE A 291 5.29 14.70 19.67
N SER A 292 6.33 13.91 19.92
CA SER A 292 7.47 13.81 19.00
C SER A 292 7.00 13.34 17.62
N TYR A 293 7.66 13.77 16.54
CA TYR A 293 7.38 13.26 15.19
C TYR A 293 7.33 11.73 15.15
N ARG A 294 8.20 11.07 15.93
CA ARG A 294 8.24 9.60 16.06
C ARG A 294 6.98 9.03 16.71
N ASP A 295 6.44 9.71 17.71
CA ASP A 295 5.23 9.26 18.38
C ASP A 295 4.01 9.47 17.48
N GLN A 296 3.99 10.55 16.68
CA GLN A 296 2.97 10.81 15.67
C GLN A 296 3.02 9.81 14.52
N SER A 297 4.21 9.52 13.98
CA SER A 297 4.37 8.67 12.78
C SER A 297 3.80 7.27 12.96
N ARG A 298 3.80 6.74 14.18
CA ARG A 298 3.28 5.40 14.49
C ARG A 298 1.78 5.26 14.28
N TRP A 299 1.00 6.29 14.62
CA TRP A 299 -0.46 6.28 14.46
C TRP A 299 -0.88 6.16 13.00
N PHE A 300 -0.05 6.64 12.10
CA PHE A 300 -0.32 6.62 10.67
C PHE A 300 0.49 5.53 9.95
N GLY A 301 1.64 5.12 10.49
CA GLY A 301 2.62 4.29 9.83
C GLY A 301 2.58 2.82 10.20
N SER A 302 1.97 2.43 11.33
CA SER A 302 2.01 1.05 11.83
C SER A 302 0.66 0.57 12.34
N SER A 303 0.45 -0.76 12.36
CA SER A 303 -0.75 -1.41 12.91
C SER A 303 -0.85 -1.38 14.46
N GLY A 304 -0.23 -0.40 15.13
CA GLY A 304 -0.34 -0.20 16.58
C GLY A 304 0.89 -0.59 17.41
N PRO A 305 0.76 -0.66 18.76
CA PRO A 305 1.87 -0.90 19.67
C PRO A 305 2.49 -2.30 19.52
N GLY A 306 3.82 -2.38 19.35
CA GLY A 306 4.55 -3.66 19.24
C GLY A 306 4.73 -4.18 17.81
N THR A 307 4.28 -3.43 16.79
CA THR A 307 4.57 -3.74 15.39
C THR A 307 6.05 -3.54 15.08
N ARG A 308 6.64 -4.48 14.33
CA ARG A 308 8.03 -4.39 13.86
C ARG A 308 8.20 -3.64 12.54
N TYR A 309 7.08 -3.22 11.94
CA TYR A 309 7.06 -2.68 10.59
C TYR A 309 6.27 -1.37 10.54
N GLU A 310 6.76 -0.44 9.73
CA GLU A 310 6.05 0.80 9.37
C GLU A 310 6.02 0.99 7.85
N ALA A 311 5.09 1.79 7.34
CA ALA A 311 5.02 2.12 5.92
C ALA A 311 6.28 2.87 5.44
N ALA A 312 6.93 2.38 4.38
CA ALA A 312 8.25 2.85 3.95
C ALA A 312 8.30 4.30 3.44
N LEU A 313 7.15 4.86 3.04
CA LEU A 313 7.05 6.23 2.50
C LEU A 313 6.91 7.32 3.59
N GLY A 314 6.79 6.93 4.86
CA GLY A 314 6.79 7.86 6.00
C GLY A 314 5.56 8.77 6.09
N LEU A 315 5.66 9.78 6.97
CA LEU A 315 4.55 10.67 7.31
C LEU A 315 4.18 11.63 6.17
N VAL A 316 5.15 12.04 5.36
CA VAL A 316 4.89 12.88 4.17
C VAL A 316 3.84 12.22 3.30
N TRP A 317 4.01 10.94 2.95
CA TRP A 317 3.03 10.22 2.15
C TRP A 317 1.73 9.94 2.92
N ALA A 318 1.80 9.68 4.23
CA ALA A 318 0.61 9.43 5.03
C ALA A 318 -0.38 10.61 5.02
N ASN A 319 0.12 11.84 4.96
CA ASN A 319 -0.71 13.05 4.87
C ASN A 319 -1.31 13.29 3.47
N GLU A 320 -0.88 12.51 2.48
CA GLU A 320 -1.23 12.73 1.07
C GLU A 320 -2.31 11.75 0.58
N VAL A 321 -2.65 10.74 1.40
CA VAL A 321 -3.59 9.67 1.09
C VAL A 321 -4.83 9.73 1.99
N ASN A 322 -5.95 9.20 1.51
CA ASN A 322 -7.22 9.19 2.25
C ASN A 322 -7.35 7.99 3.18
N ALA A 323 -6.83 6.83 2.75
CA ALA A 323 -6.94 5.60 3.50
C ALA A 323 -5.64 4.79 3.43
N ARG A 324 -5.34 4.07 4.51
CA ARG A 324 -4.19 3.16 4.57
C ARG A 324 -4.61 1.77 5.04
N LEU A 325 -4.29 0.77 4.22
CA LEU A 325 -4.44 -0.64 4.50
C LEU A 325 -3.06 -1.26 4.68
N MET A 326 -2.84 -1.95 5.79
CA MET A 326 -1.58 -2.64 6.09
C MET A 326 -1.80 -4.16 6.04
N LEU A 327 -1.12 -4.81 5.09
CA LEU A 327 -1.20 -6.26 4.90
C LEU A 327 0.04 -6.92 5.49
N SER A 328 -0.17 -7.84 6.43
CA SER A 328 0.89 -8.58 7.11
C SER A 328 0.73 -10.09 6.94
N ARG A 329 1.86 -10.80 6.96
CA ARG A 329 1.87 -12.27 6.98
C ARG A 329 1.54 -12.73 8.39
N THR A 330 0.79 -13.82 8.50
CA THR A 330 0.63 -14.54 9.77
C THR A 330 1.31 -15.90 9.68
N HIS A 331 1.54 -16.54 10.82
CA HIS A 331 2.05 -17.90 10.89
C HIS A 331 0.94 -18.96 10.77
N PHE A 332 -0.32 -18.55 10.61
CA PHE A 332 -1.47 -19.45 10.59
C PHE A 332 -1.74 -20.02 9.20
N ARG A 333 -2.20 -21.27 9.18
CA ARG A 333 -2.59 -22.01 7.97
C ARG A 333 -4.07 -22.34 8.06
N HIS A 334 -4.79 -22.11 6.97
CA HIS A 334 -6.19 -22.45 6.80
C HIS A 334 -6.31 -23.64 5.85
N TYR A 335 -6.61 -24.82 6.38
CA TYR A 335 -6.86 -26.04 5.62
C TYR A 335 -8.21 -25.98 4.89
N PHE A 336 -8.34 -26.50 3.69
CA PHE A 336 -9.65 -26.59 3.05
C PHE A 336 -10.42 -27.80 3.62
N GLU A 337 -11.70 -27.63 3.94
CA GLU A 337 -12.55 -28.76 4.32
C GLU A 337 -12.88 -29.56 3.06
N THR A 338 -12.60 -30.86 3.07
CA THR A 338 -13.11 -31.78 2.05
C THR A 338 -14.58 -32.07 2.35
N GLU A 339 -15.39 -32.34 1.32
CA GLU A 339 -16.84 -32.60 1.41
C GLU A 339 -17.24 -33.73 2.39
N GLU A 340 -16.28 -34.48 2.94
CA GLU A 340 -16.50 -35.54 3.93
C GLU A 340 -16.15 -35.17 5.38
N GLY A 341 -15.81 -33.90 5.68
CA GLY A 341 -15.54 -33.44 7.05
C GLY A 341 -14.34 -34.14 7.73
N ARG A 342 -13.47 -34.78 6.94
CA ARG A 342 -12.24 -35.42 7.42
C ARG A 342 -11.05 -34.57 6.98
N PRO A 343 -10.15 -34.14 7.89
CA PRO A 343 -8.91 -33.51 7.46
C PRO A 343 -8.19 -34.45 6.49
N ALA A 344 -7.78 -33.94 5.33
CA ALA A 344 -7.09 -34.73 4.30
C ALA A 344 -6.00 -35.56 4.98
N LYS A 345 -6.17 -36.89 4.97
CA LYS A 345 -5.22 -37.81 5.59
C LYS A 345 -3.86 -37.54 4.94
N ARG A 346 -2.87 -37.14 5.73
CA ARG A 346 -1.44 -37.09 5.33
C ARG A 346 -1.11 -38.38 4.57
N ARG A 347 -1.12 -38.32 3.24
CA ARG A 347 -0.70 -39.44 2.41
C ARG A 347 0.81 -39.45 2.53
N ARG A 348 1.35 -40.35 3.36
CA ARG A 348 2.79 -40.66 3.35
C ARG A 348 3.08 -41.36 2.03
N THR A 349 3.26 -40.60 0.95
CA THR A 349 3.95 -41.09 -0.23
C THR A 349 5.44 -40.98 0.05
N ASN A 350 6.09 -42.12 0.21
CA ASN A 350 7.56 -42.17 0.17
C ASN A 350 8.00 -41.68 -1.22
N GLY A 351 8.80 -40.60 -1.25
CA GLY A 351 9.60 -40.24 -2.43
C GLY A 351 9.03 -39.22 -3.42
N GLY A 352 8.18 -38.28 -3.00
CA GLY A 352 7.82 -37.11 -3.82
C GLY A 352 8.57 -35.85 -3.38
N ASP A 353 9.06 -35.06 -4.34
CA ASP A 353 9.74 -33.78 -4.14
C ASP A 353 8.95 -32.84 -3.21
N PRO A 354 9.59 -32.03 -2.34
CA PRO A 354 8.90 -31.14 -1.41
C PRO A 354 7.96 -30.12 -2.11
N ALA A 355 8.20 -29.84 -3.39
CA ALA A 355 7.43 -28.92 -4.22
C ALA A 355 6.00 -29.40 -4.53
N ASP A 356 5.74 -30.72 -4.52
CA ASP A 356 4.43 -31.32 -4.82
C ASP A 356 3.47 -31.35 -3.60
N ARG A 357 3.84 -30.72 -2.47
CA ARG A 357 3.01 -30.65 -1.24
C ARG A 357 2.10 -29.41 -1.18
N ALA A 358 1.93 -28.70 -2.29
CA ALA A 358 1.04 -27.56 -2.37
C ALA A 358 -0.36 -28.02 -2.77
N GLU A 359 -1.29 -28.26 -1.83
CA GLU A 359 -2.75 -28.20 -2.13
C GLU A 359 -3.73 -28.31 -0.95
N ASP A 360 -3.34 -28.61 0.30
CA ASP A 360 -4.34 -28.81 1.37
C ASP A 360 -4.65 -27.56 2.24
N TYR A 361 -3.86 -26.48 2.12
CA TYR A 361 -4.03 -25.29 2.97
C TYR A 361 -3.62 -23.97 2.30
N ALA A 362 -4.28 -22.88 2.70
CA ALA A 362 -3.90 -21.51 2.38
C ALA A 362 -3.23 -20.82 3.57
N ARG A 363 -2.24 -19.96 3.32
CA ARG A 363 -1.61 -19.15 4.37
C ARG A 363 -2.51 -17.97 4.72
N VAL A 364 -2.82 -17.83 6.01
CA VAL A 364 -3.61 -16.73 6.55
C VAL A 364 -2.73 -15.47 6.59
N ARG A 365 -3.33 -14.35 6.21
CA ARG A 365 -2.74 -13.01 6.23
C ARG A 365 -3.67 -12.11 7.03
N ARG A 366 -3.14 -11.01 7.53
CA ARG A 366 -3.93 -10.00 8.23
C ARG A 366 -3.98 -8.71 7.42
N LEU A 367 -5.14 -8.09 7.41
CA LEU A 367 -5.39 -6.79 6.85
C LEU A 367 -5.82 -5.87 7.99
N ASP A 368 -5.04 -4.82 8.24
CA ASP A 368 -5.34 -3.76 9.19
C ASP A 368 -5.72 -2.47 8.44
N LEU A 369 -6.92 -1.96 8.66
CA LEU A 369 -7.31 -0.62 8.25
C LEU A 369 -6.80 0.38 9.28
N ILE A 370 -5.77 1.13 8.92
CA ILE A 370 -5.11 2.08 9.83
C ILE A 370 -5.95 3.35 9.98
N PHE A 371 -6.40 3.90 8.86
CA PHE A 371 -7.31 5.04 8.81
C PHE A 371 -8.13 5.03 7.52
N HIS A 372 -9.35 5.55 7.59
CA HIS A 372 -10.26 5.79 6.48
C HIS A 372 -11.20 6.95 6.89
N PRO A 373 -11.62 7.84 5.97
CA PRO A 373 -12.52 8.96 6.33
C PRO A 373 -13.87 8.48 6.86
N ASP A 374 -14.41 7.42 6.26
CA ASP A 374 -15.78 6.96 6.51
C ASP A 374 -15.86 5.68 7.37
N ALA A 375 -14.72 5.17 7.85
CA ALA A 375 -14.67 3.92 8.63
C ALA A 375 -13.63 3.99 9.76
N PRO A 376 -13.94 3.43 10.95
CA PRO A 376 -12.98 3.39 12.05
C PRO A 376 -11.84 2.40 11.77
N PRO A 377 -10.69 2.52 12.46
CA PRO A 377 -9.64 1.51 12.41
C PRO A 377 -10.19 0.13 12.77
N ALA A 378 -9.83 -0.87 11.97
CA ALA A 378 -10.36 -2.22 12.08
C ALA A 378 -9.35 -3.23 11.50
N ASN A 379 -9.54 -4.50 11.78
CA ASN A 379 -8.72 -5.56 11.18
C ASN A 379 -9.53 -6.81 10.89
N LEU A 380 -9.03 -7.61 9.97
CA LEU A 380 -9.53 -8.93 9.67
C LEU A 380 -8.43 -9.83 9.12
N ASP A 381 -8.65 -11.13 9.20
CA ASP A 381 -7.76 -12.11 8.59
C ASP A 381 -8.34 -12.59 7.25
N PHE A 382 -7.48 -12.91 6.29
CA PHE A 382 -7.84 -13.32 4.94
C PHE A 382 -6.88 -14.37 4.38
N ILE A 383 -7.30 -15.03 3.32
CA ILE A 383 -6.48 -15.95 2.51
C ILE A 383 -6.48 -15.50 1.05
N VAL A 384 -5.46 -15.95 0.33
CA VAL A 384 -5.38 -15.82 -1.13
C VAL A 384 -5.72 -17.17 -1.73
N THR A 385 -6.74 -17.21 -2.57
CA THR A 385 -7.26 -18.40 -3.26
C THR A 385 -7.14 -18.22 -4.78
N ALA A 386 -7.50 -19.24 -5.57
CA ALA A 386 -7.59 -19.10 -7.02
C ALA A 386 -8.52 -17.93 -7.44
N ALA A 387 -9.64 -17.74 -6.74
CA ALA A 387 -10.61 -16.66 -6.97
C ALA A 387 -10.16 -15.29 -6.43
N GLY A 388 -8.98 -15.18 -5.83
CA GLY A 388 -8.48 -13.93 -5.23
C GLY A 388 -8.48 -13.96 -3.70
N ILE A 389 -8.50 -12.77 -3.10
CA ILE A 389 -8.59 -12.55 -1.66
C ILE A 389 -9.99 -12.89 -1.16
N LYS A 390 -10.02 -13.66 -0.06
CA LYS A 390 -11.23 -14.00 0.68
C LYS A 390 -10.96 -13.83 2.17
N SER A 391 -11.80 -13.05 2.86
CA SER A 391 -11.76 -12.88 4.31
C SER A 391 -12.16 -14.18 5.03
N ILE A 392 -11.65 -14.35 6.24
CA ILE A 392 -11.94 -15.49 7.11
C ILE A 392 -12.63 -14.98 8.37
N SER A 393 -13.73 -15.62 8.76
CA SER A 393 -14.44 -15.30 10.00
C SER A 393 -13.71 -15.76 11.25
N ASP A 394 -13.95 -15.06 12.36
CA ASP A 394 -13.40 -15.45 13.66
C ASP A 394 -13.87 -16.86 14.07
N ALA A 395 -15.07 -17.27 13.64
CA ALA A 395 -15.57 -18.63 13.81
C ALA A 395 -14.74 -19.65 13.00
N GLU A 396 -14.45 -19.38 11.71
CA GLU A 396 -13.58 -20.22 10.88
C GLU A 396 -12.13 -20.27 11.41
N LEU A 397 -11.66 -19.22 12.08
CA LEU A 397 -10.36 -19.21 12.78
C LEU A 397 -10.40 -19.98 14.11
N ALA A 398 -11.49 -19.87 14.87
CA ALA A 398 -11.65 -20.46 16.20
C ALA A 398 -11.73 -21.99 16.16
N THR A 399 -12.27 -22.56 15.08
CA THR A 399 -12.33 -24.02 14.89
C THR A 399 -10.95 -24.70 14.76
N ARG A 400 -9.83 -23.94 14.80
CA ARG A 400 -8.49 -24.43 14.40
C ARG A 400 -7.34 -24.11 15.36
N ARG A 401 -7.61 -23.67 16.60
CA ARG A 401 -6.56 -23.61 17.63
C ARG A 401 -6.29 -25.00 18.25
N LYS A 402 -5.21 -25.63 17.73
CA LYS A 402 -4.44 -26.84 18.15
C LYS A 402 -4.91 -28.22 17.65
N PRO A 403 -4.00 -29.05 17.09
CA PRO A 403 -4.01 -30.46 17.45
C PRO A 403 -3.54 -30.56 18.90
N THR A 404 -4.44 -30.93 19.81
CA THR A 404 -4.04 -31.44 21.12
C THR A 404 -3.12 -32.63 20.90
N ARG A 405 -1.84 -32.51 21.27
CA ARG A 405 -1.01 -33.69 21.54
C ARG A 405 -1.80 -34.52 22.56
N PRO A 406 -2.02 -35.83 22.36
CA PRO A 406 -2.87 -36.60 23.25
C PRO A 406 -2.33 -36.44 24.67
N THR A 407 -3.20 -35.93 25.54
CA THR A 407 -2.98 -35.85 26.98
C THR A 407 -2.72 -37.27 27.46
N MET A 408 -1.47 -37.60 27.76
CA MET A 408 -1.20 -38.73 28.64
C MET A 408 -1.90 -38.39 29.96
N GLN A 409 -2.82 -39.26 30.37
CA GLN A 409 -3.51 -39.13 31.64
C GLN A 409 -2.47 -39.00 32.77
N PRO A 410 -2.62 -38.03 33.70
CA PRO A 410 -1.74 -37.97 34.85
C PRO A 410 -2.02 -39.18 35.75
N HIS A 411 -0.99 -40.00 35.96
CA HIS A 411 -0.95 -40.94 37.08
C HIS A 411 -0.96 -40.16 38.40
N PRO A 412 -1.59 -40.67 39.47
CA PRO A 412 -1.83 -39.90 40.68
C PRO A 412 -0.59 -39.83 41.59
N SER A 413 -0.54 -38.71 42.32
CA SER A 413 0.16 -38.45 43.59
C SER A 413 1.68 -38.36 43.63
N SER A 414 2.20 -37.16 43.85
CA SER A 414 2.89 -36.80 45.10
C SER A 414 2.97 -35.28 45.28
N ASP A 415 2.52 -34.81 46.45
CA ASP A 415 2.58 -33.41 46.92
C ASP A 415 4.05 -32.99 47.20
N PRO A 416 4.41 -31.69 47.09
CA PRO A 416 5.77 -31.21 47.27
C PRO A 416 5.99 -30.70 48.70
N THR A 417 6.61 -31.52 49.55
CA THR A 417 7.30 -31.02 50.76
C THR A 417 8.50 -31.88 51.08
N VAL A 418 9.65 -31.59 50.47
CA VAL A 418 10.98 -31.88 51.05
C VAL A 418 11.95 -30.76 50.66
N PRO A 419 12.75 -30.19 51.59
CA PRO A 419 13.72 -29.13 51.32
C PRO A 419 14.97 -29.63 50.58
N LEU A 420 15.66 -28.70 49.94
CA LEU A 420 16.99 -28.80 49.33
C LEU A 420 18.00 -29.60 50.18
N GLU A 421 18.46 -30.75 49.71
CA GLU A 421 19.78 -31.30 50.04
C GLU A 421 20.42 -32.05 48.85
N ASP A 422 21.68 -31.70 48.63
CA ASP A 422 22.79 -32.45 48.01
C ASP A 422 22.71 -32.92 46.54
N MET A 423 23.30 -32.12 45.65
CA MET A 423 23.56 -32.45 44.24
C MET A 423 24.93 -33.13 44.09
N SER A 424 25.14 -34.25 44.78
CA SER A 424 26.31 -35.11 44.60
C SER A 424 25.89 -36.47 44.04
N GLY A 425 25.64 -36.52 42.73
CA GLY A 425 25.29 -37.78 42.08
C GLY A 425 24.87 -37.72 40.61
N ILE A 426 24.87 -36.56 39.96
CA ILE A 426 24.55 -36.50 38.52
C ILE A 426 25.80 -36.88 37.73
N THR A 427 25.68 -37.97 36.99
CA THR A 427 26.74 -38.40 36.08
C THR A 427 26.85 -37.45 34.88
N ALA A 428 28.05 -37.28 34.31
CA ALA A 428 28.27 -36.40 33.17
C ALA A 428 27.38 -36.76 31.95
N GLU A 429 26.97 -38.03 31.84
CA GLU A 429 26.05 -38.51 30.80
C GLU A 429 24.61 -38.01 30.96
N GLU A 430 24.14 -37.77 32.19
CA GLU A 430 22.78 -37.26 32.45
C GLU A 430 22.71 -35.74 32.23
N LEU A 431 23.79 -35.02 32.50
CA LEU A 431 23.95 -33.61 32.13
C LEU A 431 24.04 -33.43 30.60
N ALA A 432 24.69 -34.36 29.89
CA ALA A 432 24.76 -34.35 28.43
C ALA A 432 23.38 -34.59 27.78
N ARG A 433 22.57 -35.52 28.29
CA ARG A 433 21.19 -35.72 27.79
C ARG A 433 20.27 -34.52 28.03
N TYR A 434 20.48 -33.80 29.13
CA TYR A 434 19.70 -32.59 29.43
C TYR A 434 20.12 -31.41 28.53
N ALA A 435 21.39 -31.34 28.13
CA ALA A 435 21.88 -30.38 27.16
C ALA A 435 21.42 -30.72 25.72
N GLU A 436 21.48 -31.99 25.30
CA GLU A 436 20.97 -32.43 23.98
C GLU A 436 19.46 -32.19 23.82
N ALA A 437 18.67 -32.35 24.89
CA ALA A 437 17.24 -32.08 24.86
C ALA A 437 16.89 -30.58 24.76
N MET A 438 17.84 -29.69 25.11
CA MET A 438 17.71 -28.24 24.96
C MET A 438 18.21 -27.75 23.60
N ASP A 439 19.24 -28.38 23.03
CA ASP A 439 19.74 -28.08 21.66
C ASP A 439 18.76 -28.51 20.57
N TYR A 440 18.02 -29.62 20.76
CA TYR A 440 16.98 -30.06 19.82
C TYR A 440 15.80 -29.08 19.68
N ARG A 441 15.67 -28.11 20.61
CA ARG A 441 14.67 -27.03 20.53
C ARG A 441 15.16 -25.79 19.78
N ALA A 442 16.47 -25.66 19.55
CA ALA A 442 17.07 -24.50 18.90
C ALA A 442 17.37 -24.74 17.41
N GLU A 443 17.61 -25.99 17.01
CA GLU A 443 18.02 -26.33 15.63
C GLU A 443 16.83 -26.51 14.66
N ASP A 444 15.70 -27.08 15.11
CA ASP A 444 14.50 -27.27 14.27
C ASP A 444 13.80 -25.95 13.87
N ASP A 445 14.00 -24.87 14.64
CA ASP A 445 13.39 -23.55 14.38
C ASP A 445 14.22 -22.67 13.41
N ASN A 446 15.46 -23.06 13.08
CA ASN A 446 16.37 -22.26 12.23
C ASN A 446 16.70 -22.91 10.86
N GLU A 447 16.62 -24.23 10.70
CA GLU A 447 17.01 -24.87 9.42
C GLU A 447 16.01 -24.63 8.27
N ASP A 448 14.71 -24.52 8.55
CA ASP A 448 13.69 -24.33 7.51
C ASP A 448 13.69 -22.91 6.91
N ASP A 449 14.19 -21.91 7.64
CA ASP A 449 14.36 -20.52 7.14
C ASP A 449 15.71 -20.31 6.41
N LEU A 450 16.74 -21.11 6.71
CA LEU A 450 18.04 -21.05 6.01
C LEU A 450 18.01 -21.77 4.65
N ARG A 451 17.30 -22.92 4.55
CA ARG A 451 17.17 -23.63 3.26
C ARG A 451 16.39 -22.84 2.20
N ALA A 452 15.53 -21.90 2.59
CA ALA A 452 14.81 -21.02 1.67
C ALA A 452 15.65 -19.84 1.13
N LEU A 453 16.87 -19.63 1.65
CA LEU A 453 17.79 -18.57 1.21
C LEU A 453 18.96 -19.09 0.37
N ASP A 454 19.24 -20.39 0.38
CA ASP A 454 20.35 -20.99 -0.38
C ASP A 454 19.97 -21.47 -1.80
N ASP A 455 18.67 -21.58 -2.13
CA ASP A 455 18.20 -22.01 -3.46
C ASP A 455 18.17 -20.88 -4.54
N GLU A 456 18.70 -19.68 -4.25
CA GLU A 456 18.87 -18.59 -5.25
C GLU A 456 20.34 -18.23 -5.55
N LYS A 457 21.29 -19.16 -5.37
CA LYS A 457 22.66 -19.00 -5.87
C LYS A 457 23.21 -20.25 -6.55
N GLY A 458 22.92 -20.38 -7.84
CA GLY A 458 23.69 -21.19 -8.78
C GLY A 458 23.70 -20.52 -10.15
N PRO A 459 24.87 -20.26 -10.76
CA PRO A 459 24.94 -19.75 -12.13
C PRO A 459 24.60 -20.88 -13.11
N ASP A 460 23.65 -20.65 -14.01
CA ASP A 460 23.40 -21.55 -15.13
C ASP A 460 24.56 -21.40 -16.15
N PRO A 461 25.27 -22.48 -16.54
CA PRO A 461 26.44 -22.40 -17.40
C PRO A 461 26.07 -22.72 -18.85
N ASP A 462 25.66 -21.73 -19.65
CA ASP A 462 25.91 -21.68 -21.11
C ASP A 462 25.22 -20.48 -21.77
N VAL A 463 25.94 -19.35 -21.91
CA VAL A 463 25.82 -18.44 -23.07
C VAL A 463 27.16 -17.69 -23.21
N THR A 464 28.20 -18.39 -23.65
CA THR A 464 29.40 -17.74 -24.20
C THR A 464 29.13 -17.36 -25.66
N GLY A 465 29.13 -16.07 -25.95
CA GLY A 465 29.00 -15.59 -27.32
C GLY A 465 28.74 -14.09 -27.40
N VAL A 466 29.69 -13.28 -26.90
CA VAL A 466 29.75 -11.86 -27.28
C VAL A 466 31.14 -11.57 -27.84
N ASP A 467 31.12 -11.07 -29.05
CA ASP A 467 32.21 -10.79 -29.98
C ASP A 467 33.15 -9.70 -29.42
N GLU A 468 34.41 -10.08 -29.12
CA GLU A 468 35.46 -9.20 -28.58
C GLU A 468 35.96 -8.13 -29.58
N GLN A 469 35.42 -8.07 -30.80
CA GLN A 469 35.78 -7.05 -31.80
C GLN A 469 34.93 -5.76 -31.75
N ALA A 470 33.90 -5.69 -30.92
CA ALA A 470 33.05 -4.48 -30.83
C ALA A 470 33.49 -3.46 -29.76
N LEU A 471 34.38 -3.85 -28.84
CA LEU A 471 34.84 -2.99 -27.73
C LEU A 471 36.15 -2.23 -28.02
N SER A 472 36.86 -2.55 -29.11
CA SER A 472 38.06 -1.81 -29.54
C SER A 472 37.78 -0.64 -30.49
N ALA A 473 36.50 -0.37 -30.84
CA ALA A 473 36.12 0.64 -31.83
C ALA A 473 35.49 1.92 -31.23
N LEU A 474 35.44 2.05 -29.90
CA LEU A 474 34.89 3.22 -29.22
C LEU A 474 35.92 4.07 -28.47
N ASP A 475 37.20 3.66 -28.45
CA ASP A 475 38.29 4.41 -27.79
C ASP A 475 39.13 5.27 -28.77
N GLU A 476 38.81 5.28 -30.07
CA GLU A 476 39.50 6.12 -31.09
C GLU A 476 38.63 7.28 -31.64
N ARG A 477 37.62 7.75 -30.89
CA ARG A 477 36.80 8.91 -31.30
C ARG A 477 36.66 10.02 -30.25
N GLU A 478 37.62 10.15 -29.33
CA GLU A 478 37.74 11.33 -28.46
C GLU A 478 39.09 12.06 -28.51
N GLU A 479 39.98 11.74 -29.44
CA GLU A 479 41.08 12.63 -29.82
C GLU A 479 41.13 12.81 -31.35
N GLY A 480 40.51 13.91 -31.82
CA GLY A 480 40.47 14.34 -33.22
C GLY A 480 39.65 15.59 -33.43
#